data_AF-A0A151SBV2-F1
#
_entry.id   AF-A0A151SBV2-F1
#
_cell.length_a   1.000
_cell.length_b   1.000
_cell.length_c   1.000
_cell.angle_alpha   90.00
_cell.angle_beta   90.00
_cell.angle_gamma   90.00
#
_symmetry.space_group_name_H-M   'P 1'
#
loop_
_entity.id
_entity.type
_entity.pdbx_description
1 polymer ?
#
loop_
_entity_poly.entity_id
_entity_poly.type
_entity_poly.pdbx_seq_one_letter_code
_entity_poly.pdbx_strand_id
1 'polypeptide(L)' 'DLLRACVLDHLGSWEEVLPLVEFTYKNSYHSSIGMAPFEALYGTRCRTPLCWY' A
#
# COMPACT_ATOMS: atom_id res chain seq x y z
N ASP A 1 4.84 9.55 -0.64
CA ASP A 1 3.66 10.18 -0.02
C ASP A 1 2.42 9.77 -0.80
N LEU A 2 1.97 8.53 -0.60
CA LEU A 2 0.98 7.85 -1.45
C LEU A 2 -0.43 8.41 -1.23
N LEU A 3 -0.77 8.64 0.04
CA LEU A 3 -2.02 9.28 0.45
C LEU A 3 -2.14 10.69 -0.10
N ARG A 4 -1.07 11.49 -0.01
CA ARG A 4 -1.10 12.86 -0.51
C ARG A 4 -1.20 12.91 -2.03
N ALA A 5 -0.53 12.01 -2.75
CA ALA A 5 -0.68 11.88 -4.20
C ALA A 5 -2.13 11.49 -4.56
N CYS A 6 -2.71 10.47 -3.91
CA CYS A 6 -4.09 10.07 -4.17
C CYS A 6 -5.10 11.17 -3.87
N VAL A 7 -4.94 11.90 -2.76
CA VAL A 7 -5.84 13.00 -2.38
C VAL A 7 -5.75 14.17 -3.38
N LEU A 8 -4.55 14.46 -3.91
CA LEU A 8 -4.35 15.53 -4.89
C LEU A 8 -4.85 15.14 -6.29
N ASP A 9 -4.59 13.90 -6.72
CA ASP A 9 -4.96 13.43 -8.07
C ASP A 9 -6.44 13.03 -8.17
N HIS A 10 -7.07 12.64 -7.05
CA HIS A 10 -8.45 12.13 -7.00
C HIS A 10 -9.33 12.96 -6.05
N LEU A 11 -9.28 14.30 -6.19
CA LEU A 11 -9.98 15.32 -5.38
C LEU A 11 -11.51 15.16 -5.21
N GLY A 12 -12.15 14.13 -5.77
CA GLY A 12 -13.55 13.77 -5.53
C GLY A 12 -13.85 12.26 -5.47
N SER A 13 -12.87 11.40 -5.75
CA SER A 13 -13.01 9.93 -5.78
C SER A 13 -11.94 9.23 -4.94
N TRP A 14 -11.31 9.96 -4.01
CA TRP A 14 -10.27 9.42 -3.14
C TRP A 14 -10.78 8.20 -2.33
N GLU A 15 -12.08 8.15 -2.02
CA GLU A 15 -12.72 7.01 -1.35
C GLU A 15 -12.66 5.72 -2.19
N GLU A 16 -12.73 5.83 -3.51
CA GLU A 16 -12.65 4.69 -4.43
C GLU A 16 -11.22 4.11 -4.50
N VAL A 17 -10.22 4.97 -4.32
CA VAL A 17 -8.79 4.56 -4.34
C VAL A 17 -8.24 4.25 -2.94
N LEU A 18 -8.96 4.58 -1.87
CA LEU A 18 -8.55 4.33 -0.50
C LEU A 18 -8.20 2.85 -0.23
N PRO A 19 -9.01 1.86 -0.66
CA PRO A 19 -8.67 0.44 -0.49
C PRO A 19 -7.36 0.06 -1.20
N LEU A 20 -7.10 0.67 -2.35
CA LEU A 20 -5.86 0.43 -3.11
C LEU A 20 -4.66 1.02 -2.38
N VAL A 21 -4.78 2.26 -1.88
CA VAL A 21 -3.74 2.94 -1.10
C VAL A 21 -3.38 2.12 0.14
N GLU A 22 -4.38 1.68 0.90
CA GLU A 22 -4.18 0.81 2.06
C GLU A 22 -3.51 -0.50 1.67
N PHE A 23 -3.93 -1.11 0.56
CA PHE A 23 -3.31 -2.32 0.04
C PHE A 23 -1.83 -2.11 -0.26
N THR A 24 -1.47 -1.06 -1.00
CA THR A 24 -0.06 -0.73 -1.27
C THR A 24 0.71 -0.48 0.02
N TYR A 25 0.20 0.34 0.94
CA TYR A 25 0.88 0.62 2.20
C TYR A 25 1.18 -0.64 3.02
N LYS A 26 0.23 -1.59 3.10
CA LYS A 26 0.43 -2.86 3.83
C LYS A 26 1.43 -3.80 3.16
N ASN A 27 1.63 -3.66 1.85
CA ASN A 27 2.47 -4.56 1.04
C ASN A 27 3.82 -3.97 0.64
N SER A 28 4.01 -2.66 0.79
CA SER A 28 5.29 -2.01 0.55
C SER A 28 6.30 -2.30 1.66
N TYR A 29 7.58 -2.30 1.29
CA TYR A 29 8.68 -2.51 2.21
C TYR A 29 8.79 -1.38 3.23
N HIS A 30 8.80 -1.72 4.53
CA HIS A 30 9.00 -0.76 5.59
C HIS A 30 10.40 -0.93 6.20
N SER A 31 11.25 0.08 6.02
CA SER A 31 12.65 0.05 6.49
C SER A 31 12.81 -0.12 8.00
N SER A 32 11.83 0.32 8.80
CA SER A 32 11.84 0.18 10.26
C SER A 32 11.66 -1.26 10.75
N ILE A 33 10.92 -2.09 10.00
CA ILE A 33 10.68 -3.50 10.31
C ILE A 33 11.44 -4.46 9.38
N GLY A 34 12.06 -3.93 8.32
CA GLY A 34 12.88 -4.68 7.38
C GLY A 34 12.10 -5.59 6.42
N MET A 35 10.77 -5.46 6.34
CA MET A 35 9.87 -6.22 5.46
C MET A 35 8.55 -5.47 5.30
N ALA A 36 7.60 -6.00 4.51
CA ALA A 36 6.26 -5.43 4.45
C ALA A 36 5.43 -5.81 5.69
N PRO A 37 4.54 -4.93 6.20
CA PRO A 37 3.64 -5.28 7.30
C PRO A 37 2.79 -6.54 7.03
N PHE A 38 2.33 -6.73 5.78
CA PHE A 38 1.63 -7.94 5.38
C PHE A 38 2.49 -9.20 5.52
N GLU A 39 3.76 -9.12 5.12
CA GLU A 39 4.72 -10.22 5.26
C GLU A 39 4.97 -10.55 6.73
N ALA A 40 5.08 -9.53 7.58
CA ALA A 40 5.26 -9.70 9.02
C ALA A 40 4.05 -10.37 9.68
N LEU A 41 2.83 -10.06 9.24
CA LEU A 41 1.58 -10.60 9.79
C LEU A 41 1.29 -12.03 9.34
N TYR A 42 1.49 -12.33 8.05
CA TYR A 42 1.07 -13.59 7.45
C TYR A 42 2.23 -14.54 7.12
N GLY A 43 3.48 -14.10 7.30
CA GLY A 43 4.68 -14.87 6.97
C GLY A 43 4.86 -15.14 5.48
N THR A 44 4.07 -14.51 4.62
CA THR A 44 4.13 -14.70 3.16
C THR A 44 4.05 -13.38 2.44
N ARG A 45 4.72 -13.30 1.28
CA ARG A 45 4.65 -12.14 0.40
C ARG A 45 3.33 -12.13 -0.34
N CYS A 46 2.69 -10.98 -0.42
CA CYS A 46 1.46 -10.85 -1.17
C CYS A 46 1.74 -11.09 -2.65
N ARG A 47 0.90 -11.91 -3.29
CA ARG A 47 1.06 -12.34 -4.68
C ARG A 47 0.09 -11.58 -5.57
N THR A 48 0.29 -10.27 -5.68
CA THR A 48 -0.42 -9.48 -6.69
C THR A 48 0.58 -8.72 -7.56
N PRO A 49 0.23 -8.39 -8.81
CA PRO A 49 1.09 -7.60 -9.69
C PRO A 49 1.44 -6.21 -9.11
N LEU A 50 0.64 -5.74 -8.15
CA LEU A 50 0.79 -4.47 -7.47
C LEU A 50 1.80 -4.49 -6.32
N CYS A 51 2.32 -5.67 -5.94
CA CYS A 51 3.26 -5.84 -4.83
C CYS A 51 4.72 -5.50 -5.16
N TRP A 52 5.00 -4.87 -6.30
CA TRP A 52 6.36 -4.67 -6.84
C TRP A 52 6.76 -3.21 -7.06
N TYR A 53 6.00 -2.26 -6.51
CA TYR A 53 6.31 -0.83 -6.58
C TYR A 53 6.90 -0.30 -5.28
#